data_AF-A0A925RJY4-F1
#
_entry.id   AF-A0A925RJY4-F1
#
_cell.length_a   1.000
_cell.length_b   1.000
_cell.length_c   1.000
_cell.angle_alpha   90.00
_cell.angle_beta   90.00
_cell.angle_gamma   90.00
#
_symmetry.space_group_name_H-M   'P 1'
#
loop_
_entity.id
_entity.type
_entity.pdbx_description
1 polymer ?
#
loop_
_entity_poly.entity_id
_entity_poly.type
_entity_poly.pdbx_seq_one_letter_code
_entity_poly.pdbx_strand_id
1 'polypeptide(L)'
;MIRVAARALVIVMAIAASGCPDRSSKGVTMESTHQNPPVPLPTEGSSPAALLSATHLFVVSVRSVAGPAWSDTVFERDLRLELVVREILKGTLDGGAEAHVSLTVRQRQPPEGGYQGIWSHVQPAPAAGVSYLVIARGAATDPAALLIEPALRQLVPA
;
A
#
# COMPACT_ATOMS: atom_id res chain seq x y z
N MET A 1 -22.48 37.73 -8.40
CA MET A 1 -23.50 37.19 -9.32
C MET A 1 -22.79 36.40 -10.43
N ILE A 2 -23.12 35.11 -10.57
CA ILE A 2 -22.75 34.17 -11.67
C ILE A 2 -21.24 33.80 -11.68
N ARG A 3 -20.75 32.55 -11.74
CA ARG A 3 -21.20 31.27 -12.33
C ARG A 3 -20.76 30.08 -11.47
N VAL A 4 -21.70 29.22 -11.10
CA VAL A 4 -21.44 27.84 -10.66
C VAL A 4 -21.35 26.99 -11.91
N ALA A 5 -20.17 26.41 -12.19
CA ALA A 5 -19.96 25.50 -13.30
C ALA A 5 -20.31 24.08 -12.86
N ALA A 6 -21.50 23.63 -13.26
CA ALA A 6 -21.89 22.22 -13.19
C ALA A 6 -21.01 21.40 -14.16
N ARG A 7 -20.43 20.31 -13.68
CA ARG A 7 -19.81 19.29 -14.54
C ARG A 7 -20.45 17.95 -14.29
N ALA A 8 -20.88 17.37 -15.40
CA ALA A 8 -21.85 16.29 -15.53
C ALA A 8 -21.30 14.92 -15.10
N LEU A 9 -22.18 14.16 -14.45
CA LEU A 9 -22.07 12.75 -14.13
C LEU A 9 -22.37 11.93 -15.40
N VAL A 10 -21.43 11.08 -15.83
CA VAL A 10 -21.65 10.11 -16.92
C VAL A 10 -21.97 8.75 -16.30
N ILE A 11 -23.23 8.33 -16.40
CA ILE A 11 -23.69 6.99 -16.05
C ILE A 11 -23.62 6.14 -17.32
N VAL A 12 -22.75 5.13 -17.34
CA VAL A 12 -22.75 4.11 -18.40
C VAL A 12 -23.65 2.97 -17.96
N MET A 13 -24.85 2.94 -18.53
CA MET A 13 -25.80 1.85 -18.43
C MET A 13 -25.60 0.95 -19.65
N ALA A 14 -25.26 -0.32 -19.45
CA ALA A 14 -25.25 -1.32 -20.51
C ALA A 14 -26.33 -2.36 -20.21
N ILE A 15 -27.37 -2.38 -21.04
CA ILE A 15 -28.37 -3.44 -21.14
C ILE A 15 -28.24 -4.04 -22.55
N ALA A 16 -28.04 -5.35 -22.63
CA ALA A 16 -28.48 -6.24 -23.71
C ALA A 16 -27.96 -7.66 -23.38
N ALA A 17 -28.59 -8.77 -23.72
CA ALA A 17 -29.95 -9.11 -24.10
C ALA A 17 -30.00 -10.66 -24.02
N SER A 18 -31.19 -11.17 -23.73
CA SER A 18 -31.57 -12.58 -23.66
C SER A 18 -31.34 -13.38 -24.96
N GLY A 19 -30.98 -14.66 -24.81
CA GLY A 19 -31.03 -15.66 -25.89
C GLY A 19 -30.55 -17.05 -25.46
N CYS A 20 -31.46 -17.93 -25.05
CA CYS A 20 -31.33 -19.39 -25.11
C CYS A 20 -32.12 -19.87 -26.34
N PRO A 21 -31.65 -20.88 -27.10
CA PRO A 21 -31.90 -22.26 -26.66
C PRO A 21 -30.82 -23.32 -26.98
N ASP A 22 -30.87 -24.34 -26.13
CA ASP A 22 -30.53 -25.77 -26.24
C ASP A 22 -29.94 -26.32 -27.55
N ARG A 23 -28.75 -26.93 -27.45
CA ARG A 23 -28.31 -28.01 -28.34
C ARG A 23 -27.44 -29.01 -27.59
N SER A 24 -28.09 -30.06 -27.10
CA SER A 24 -27.54 -31.37 -26.77
C SER A 24 -26.36 -31.76 -27.69
N SER A 25 -25.19 -31.98 -27.09
CA SER A 25 -24.09 -32.76 -27.67
C SER A 25 -23.30 -33.45 -26.56
N LYS A 26 -23.14 -34.75 -26.77
CA LYS A 26 -22.58 -35.79 -25.92
C LYS A 26 -21.20 -35.44 -25.33
N GLY A 27 -21.08 -35.61 -24.02
CA GLY A 27 -20.00 -36.28 -23.31
C GLY A 27 -18.54 -35.94 -23.65
N VAL A 28 -17.91 -35.15 -22.78
CA VAL A 28 -16.62 -35.49 -22.15
C VAL A 28 -16.66 -34.90 -20.73
N THR A 29 -16.80 -35.75 -19.71
CA THR A 29 -16.54 -35.35 -18.32
C THR A 29 -15.03 -35.26 -18.18
N MET A 30 -14.44 -34.09 -18.42
CA MET A 30 -13.09 -33.81 -17.93
C MET A 30 -13.24 -33.49 -16.45
N GLU A 31 -12.76 -34.39 -15.61
CA GLU A 31 -12.54 -34.16 -14.20
C GLU A 31 -11.78 -32.83 -14.03
N SER A 32 -12.46 -31.88 -13.38
CA SER A 32 -11.91 -30.58 -13.03
C SER A 32 -10.83 -30.78 -11.96
N THR A 33 -9.61 -31.08 -12.42
CA THR A 33 -8.41 -31.07 -11.59
C THR A 33 -8.25 -29.67 -10.98
N HIS A 34 -8.50 -29.59 -9.67
CA HIS A 34 -8.04 -28.56 -8.74
C HIS A 34 -7.81 -27.16 -9.34
N GLN A 35 -8.84 -26.30 -9.26
CA GLN A 35 -8.62 -24.85 -9.26
C GLN A 35 -7.85 -24.49 -7.98
N ASN A 36 -6.53 -24.60 -8.04
CA ASN A 36 -5.66 -24.03 -7.04
C ASN A 36 -5.85 -22.51 -7.13
N PRO A 37 -6.21 -21.79 -6.04
CA PRO A 37 -6.22 -20.34 -6.08
C PRO A 37 -4.84 -19.85 -6.55
N PRO A 38 -4.76 -18.81 -7.40
CA PRO A 38 -3.48 -18.34 -7.91
C PRO A 38 -2.60 -18.01 -6.72
N VAL A 39 -1.59 -18.85 -6.48
CA VAL A 39 -0.56 -18.60 -5.49
C VAL A 39 0.10 -17.30 -5.95
N PRO A 40 0.02 -16.21 -5.17
CA PRO A 40 0.67 -14.97 -5.55
C PRO A 40 2.15 -15.27 -5.71
N LEU A 41 2.64 -15.10 -6.95
CA LEU A 41 4.04 -15.30 -7.28
C LEU A 41 4.89 -14.40 -6.35
N PRO A 42 6.08 -14.86 -5.92
CA PRO A 42 6.97 -14.02 -5.15
C PRO A 42 7.28 -12.76 -5.98
N THR A 43 6.75 -11.62 -5.55
CA THR A 43 7.10 -10.34 -6.14
C THR A 43 8.48 -9.96 -5.63
N GLU A 44 9.47 -9.91 -6.52
CA GLU A 44 10.78 -9.36 -6.18
C GLU A 44 10.59 -7.94 -5.62
N GLY A 45 11.10 -7.73 -4.41
CA GLY A 45 10.96 -6.48 -3.65
C GLY A 45 11.64 -5.27 -4.28
N SER A 46 12.12 -5.35 -5.51
CA SER A 46 12.72 -4.25 -6.27
C SER A 46 12.34 -4.32 -7.75
N SER A 47 11.22 -4.97 -8.06
CA SER A 47 10.72 -5.07 -9.42
C SER A 47 10.15 -3.71 -9.89
N PRO A 48 10.50 -3.24 -11.09
CA PRO A 48 9.85 -2.08 -11.73
C PRO A 48 8.31 -2.23 -11.79
N ALA A 49 7.80 -3.46 -11.80
CA ALA A 49 6.37 -3.73 -11.75
C ALA A 49 5.69 -3.21 -10.47
N ALA A 50 6.39 -3.19 -9.33
CA ALA A 50 5.86 -2.67 -8.06
C ALA A 50 5.54 -1.18 -8.18
N LEU A 51 6.47 -0.39 -8.73
CA LEU A 51 6.29 1.05 -8.98
C LEU A 51 5.14 1.33 -9.95
N LEU A 52 5.03 0.54 -11.01
CA LEU A 52 3.95 0.68 -12.00
C LEU A 52 2.58 0.36 -11.39
N SER A 53 2.52 -0.66 -10.54
CA SER A 53 1.28 -1.11 -9.89
C SER A 53 0.84 -0.27 -8.69
N ALA A 54 1.74 0.55 -8.13
CA ALA A 54 1.43 1.43 -7.01
C ALA A 54 0.37 2.47 -7.40
N THR A 55 -0.54 2.79 -6.49
CA THR A 55 -1.47 3.92 -6.70
C THR A 55 -0.88 5.23 -6.19
N HIS A 56 0.02 5.15 -5.20
CA HIS A 56 0.72 6.28 -4.62
C HIS A 56 2.22 6.03 -4.56
N LEU A 57 2.99 7.04 -4.96
CA LEU A 57 4.44 7.11 -4.81
C LEU A 57 4.79 8.50 -4.28
N PHE A 58 5.46 8.56 -3.14
CA PHE A 58 5.83 9.82 -2.52
C PHE A 58 7.03 9.64 -1.60
N VAL A 59 7.78 10.71 -1.37
CA VAL A 59 8.93 10.73 -0.47
C VAL A 59 8.52 11.33 0.86
N VAL A 60 8.88 10.67 1.95
CA VAL A 60 8.72 11.19 3.31
C VAL A 60 10.08 11.33 3.98
N SER A 61 10.28 12.40 4.72
CA SER A 61 11.41 12.54 5.64
C SER A 61 10.96 12.37 7.07
N VAL A 62 11.72 11.62 7.86
CA VAL A 62 11.50 11.47 9.29
C VAL A 62 11.94 12.74 10.00
N ARG A 63 11.01 13.41 10.69
CA ARG A 63 11.29 14.59 11.50
C ARG A 63 11.70 14.18 12.92
N SER A 64 10.96 13.26 13.51
CA SER A 64 11.31 12.71 14.83
C SER A 64 10.78 11.28 14.97
N VAL A 65 11.43 10.55 15.87
CA VAL A 65 11.07 9.19 16.26
C VAL A 65 11.03 9.18 17.78
N ALA A 66 9.92 8.68 18.33
CA ALA A 66 9.77 8.48 19.76
C ALA A 66 9.27 7.07 20.02
N GLY A 67 9.84 6.40 21.03
CA GLY A 67 9.46 5.06 21.41
C GLY A 67 10.53 4.43 22.28
N PRO A 68 10.25 3.27 22.88
CA PRO A 68 11.21 2.58 23.71
C PRO A 68 12.42 2.13 22.86
N ALA A 69 13.60 2.20 23.46
CA ALA A 69 14.78 1.57 22.89
C ALA A 69 14.56 0.04 22.83
N TRP A 70 15.22 -0.61 21.88
CA TRP A 70 15.31 -2.07 21.91
C TRP A 70 15.98 -2.51 23.22
N SER A 71 15.51 -3.63 23.76
CA SER A 71 16.16 -4.31 24.90
C SER A 71 16.16 -5.81 24.63
N ASP A 72 17.03 -6.54 25.32
CA ASP A 72 17.18 -7.99 25.13
C ASP A 72 15.92 -8.80 25.49
N THR A 73 14.94 -8.15 26.14
CA THR A 73 13.68 -8.78 26.58
C THR A 73 12.46 -8.28 25.80
N VAL A 74 12.63 -7.21 25.00
CA VAL A 74 11.54 -6.56 24.28
C VAL A 74 11.71 -6.83 22.79
N PHE A 75 10.95 -7.79 22.28
CA PHE A 75 10.94 -8.18 20.86
C PHE A 75 9.95 -7.38 20.03
N GLU A 76 9.14 -6.52 20.65
CA GLU A 76 8.16 -5.69 19.96
C GLU A 76 8.12 -4.31 20.58
N ARG A 77 7.98 -3.27 19.76
CA ARG A 77 7.85 -1.91 20.22
C ARG A 77 6.95 -1.09 19.31
N ASP A 78 6.26 -0.14 19.90
CA ASP A 78 5.54 0.89 19.16
C ASP A 78 6.43 2.13 19.02
N LEU A 79 6.62 2.57 17.78
CA LEU A 79 7.31 3.81 17.45
C LEU A 79 6.30 4.84 16.98
N ARG A 80 6.30 6.01 17.60
CA ARG A 80 5.64 7.20 17.09
C ARG A 80 6.59 7.92 16.15
N LEU A 81 6.15 8.11 14.91
CA LEU A 81 6.87 8.78 13.85
C LEU A 81 6.17 10.09 13.53
N GLU A 82 6.95 11.16 13.51
CA GLU A 82 6.56 12.41 12.88
C GLU A 82 7.33 12.52 11.56
N LEU A 83 6.60 12.68 10.47
CA LEU A 83 7.12 12.68 9.12
C LEU A 83 6.67 13.96 8.39
N VAL A 84 7.38 14.29 7.33
CA VAL A 84 7.00 15.34 6.38
C VAL A 84 7.03 14.76 4.98
N VAL A 85 5.94 14.89 4.24
CA VAL A 85 5.91 14.57 2.81
C VAL A 85 6.77 15.60 2.08
N ARG A 86 7.78 15.17 1.34
CA ARG A 86 8.65 16.07 0.57
C ARG A 86 8.20 16.21 -0.86
N GLU A 87 7.87 15.07 -1.47
CA GLU A 87 7.58 15.00 -2.89
C GLU A 87 6.46 14.00 -3.13
N ILE A 88 5.57 14.33 -4.09
CA ILE A 88 4.53 13.43 -4.57
C ILE A 88 4.86 13.09 -6.01
N LEU A 89 5.20 11.84 -6.26
CA LEU A 89 5.60 11.33 -7.57
C LEU A 89 4.42 10.71 -8.32
N LYS A 90 3.46 10.14 -7.60
CA LYS A 90 2.24 9.52 -8.15
C LYS A 90 1.10 9.55 -7.14
N GLY A 91 -0.12 9.71 -7.63
CA GLY A 91 -1.34 9.73 -6.83
C GLY A 91 -1.66 11.11 -6.27
N THR A 92 -2.60 11.19 -5.33
CA THR A 92 -3.02 12.43 -4.69
C THR A 92 -3.01 12.25 -3.19
N LEU A 93 -2.37 13.18 -2.48
CA LEU A 93 -2.29 13.14 -1.03
C LEU A 93 -2.98 14.36 -0.42
N ASP A 94 -3.70 14.15 0.67
CA ASP A 94 -4.25 15.23 1.48
C ASP A 94 -3.10 16.03 2.11
N GLY A 95 -3.19 17.36 2.02
CA GLY A 95 -2.13 18.27 2.47
C GLY A 95 -1.00 18.50 1.45
N GLY A 96 -0.88 17.66 0.42
CA GLY A 96 0.10 17.83 -0.66
C GLY A 96 1.56 17.67 -0.22
N ALA A 97 2.47 18.31 -0.93
CA ALA A 97 3.88 18.41 -0.52
C ALA A 97 4.00 19.25 0.75
N GLU A 98 4.96 18.93 1.61
CA GLU A 98 5.17 19.47 2.96
C GLU A 98 4.07 19.12 3.98
N ALA A 99 3.16 18.20 3.66
CA ALA A 99 2.18 17.68 4.62
C ALA A 99 2.89 17.01 5.81
N HIS A 100 2.46 17.38 7.02
CA HIS A 100 2.92 16.76 8.27
C HIS A 100 2.10 15.50 8.56
N VAL A 101 2.79 14.41 8.86
CA VAL A 101 2.16 13.11 9.09
C VAL A 101 2.64 12.56 10.42
N SER A 102 1.69 12.23 11.30
CA SER A 102 1.97 11.53 12.56
C SER A 102 1.37 10.14 12.48
N LEU A 103 2.16 9.11 12.78
CA LEU A 103 1.63 7.76 12.92
C LEU A 103 2.38 6.96 13.99
N THR A 104 1.73 5.89 14.45
CA THR A 104 2.36 4.90 15.32
C THR A 104 2.52 3.60 14.54
N VAL A 105 3.75 3.08 14.48
CA VAL A 105 4.08 1.84 13.79
C VAL A 105 4.62 0.84 14.79
N ARG A 106 4.23 -0.42 14.61
CA ARG A 106 4.77 -1.52 15.42
C ARG A 106 6.00 -2.09 14.72
N GLN A 107 7.12 -2.11 15.43
CA GLN A 107 8.31 -2.85 15.02
C GLN A 107 8.43 -4.13 15.84
N ARG A 108 8.90 -5.19 15.19
CA ARG A 108 9.16 -6.49 15.79
C ARG A 108 10.57 -6.95 15.43
N GLN A 109 11.32 -7.40 16.41
CA GLN A 109 12.59 -8.09 16.24
C GLN A 109 12.32 -9.60 16.42
N PRO A 110 12.78 -10.48 15.51
CA PRO A 110 12.42 -11.89 15.59
C PRO A 110 13.01 -12.57 16.82
N PRO A 111 12.26 -13.47 17.48
CA PRO A 111 12.83 -14.67 18.06
C PRO A 111 12.81 -15.87 17.07
N GLU A 112 11.82 -15.99 16.17
CA GLU A 112 11.83 -16.75 14.89
C GLU A 112 10.42 -16.74 14.24
N GLY A 113 10.32 -16.72 12.91
CA GLY A 113 9.15 -17.19 12.12
C GLY A 113 7.90 -16.31 11.93
N GLY A 114 7.75 -15.17 12.63
CA GLY A 114 6.56 -14.31 12.53
C GLY A 114 6.65 -13.20 11.47
N TYR A 115 5.50 -12.76 10.93
CA TYR A 115 5.42 -11.53 10.11
C TYR A 115 5.73 -10.29 10.97
N GLN A 116 6.73 -9.51 10.57
CA GLN A 116 7.23 -8.38 11.35
C GLN A 116 6.67 -7.04 10.87
N GLY A 117 6.04 -7.00 9.70
CA GLY A 117 5.61 -5.75 9.08
C GLY A 117 6.75 -5.01 8.40
N ILE A 118 6.39 -4.14 7.44
CA ILE A 118 7.35 -3.45 6.57
C ILE A 118 8.31 -2.59 7.38
N TRP A 119 7.80 -1.84 8.36
CA TRP A 119 8.60 -0.95 9.22
C TRP A 119 9.68 -1.66 10.03
N SER A 120 9.54 -2.97 10.30
CA SER A 120 10.55 -3.77 11.00
C SER A 120 11.75 -4.14 10.13
N HIS A 121 11.56 -4.14 8.81
CA HIS A 121 12.61 -4.48 7.84
C HIS A 121 13.30 -3.26 7.22
N VAL A 122 12.89 -2.05 7.62
CA VAL A 122 13.46 -0.80 7.08
C VAL A 122 14.91 -0.64 7.51
N GLN A 123 15.78 -0.44 6.53
CA GLN A 123 17.21 -0.13 6.71
C GLN A 123 17.57 1.12 5.89
N PRO A 124 18.22 2.15 6.45
CA PRO A 124 18.62 2.26 7.86
C PRO A 124 17.39 2.29 8.79
N ALA A 125 17.59 2.06 10.10
CA ALA A 125 16.47 2.15 11.04
C ALA A 125 15.85 3.57 11.01
N PRO A 126 14.53 3.71 11.26
CA PRO A 126 13.89 5.02 11.31
C PRO A 126 14.60 5.94 12.31
N ALA A 127 15.12 7.05 11.81
CA ALA A 127 15.81 8.08 12.59
C ALA A 127 15.53 9.45 11.97
N ALA A 128 15.58 10.50 12.78
CA ALA A 128 15.37 11.87 12.30
C ALA A 128 16.38 12.21 11.18
N GLY A 129 15.88 12.86 10.12
CA GLY A 129 16.65 13.23 8.94
C GLY A 129 16.70 12.16 7.85
N VAL A 130 16.31 10.91 8.12
CA VAL A 130 16.26 9.86 7.08
C VAL A 130 15.04 10.07 6.20
N SER A 131 15.20 9.88 4.89
CA SER A 131 14.11 9.93 3.92
C SER A 131 13.82 8.56 3.31
N TYR A 132 12.56 8.32 2.99
CA TYR A 132 12.09 7.09 2.36
C TYR A 132 11.17 7.41 1.19
N LEU A 133 11.40 6.74 0.08
CA LEU A 133 10.40 6.54 -0.96
C LEU A 133 9.37 5.53 -0.47
N VAL A 134 8.12 5.98 -0.47
CA VAL A 134 6.94 5.21 -0.09
C VAL A 134 6.29 4.68 -1.35
N ILE A 135 6.12 3.36 -1.39
CA ILE A 135 5.35 2.67 -2.43
C ILE A 135 4.08 2.13 -1.77
N ALA A 136 2.95 2.71 -2.13
CA ALA A 136 1.66 2.37 -1.53
C ALA A 136 0.59 2.07 -2.58
N ARG A 137 -0.35 1.20 -2.18
CA ARG A 137 -1.49 0.79 -2.98
C ARG A 137 -2.77 0.83 -2.15
N GLY A 138 -3.68 1.70 -2.56
CA GLY A 138 -4.97 1.91 -1.91
C GLY A 138 -5.71 3.10 -2.52
N ALA A 139 -6.96 3.30 -2.10
CA ALA A 139 -7.81 4.42 -2.51
C ALA A 139 -7.75 5.60 -1.53
N ALA A 140 -7.05 5.45 -0.40
CA ALA A 140 -6.89 6.52 0.58
C ALA A 140 -6.01 7.65 0.03
N THR A 141 -6.33 8.88 0.40
CA THR A 141 -5.56 10.09 0.11
C THR A 141 -4.80 10.59 1.34
N ASP A 142 -5.18 10.14 2.54
CA ASP A 142 -4.46 10.43 3.78
C ASP A 142 -3.08 9.72 3.79
N PRO A 143 -1.96 10.47 3.87
CA PRO A 143 -0.63 9.89 3.95
C PRO A 143 -0.45 8.91 5.12
N ALA A 144 -1.07 9.16 6.28
CA ALA A 144 -0.93 8.28 7.44
C ALA A 144 -1.52 6.90 7.16
N ALA A 145 -2.71 6.85 6.56
CA ALA A 145 -3.35 5.61 6.13
C ALA A 145 -2.53 4.84 5.07
N LEU A 146 -1.79 5.54 4.20
CA LEU A 146 -0.94 4.93 3.17
C LEU A 146 0.40 4.39 3.70
N LEU A 147 0.85 4.88 4.86
CA LEU A 147 2.09 4.47 5.54
C LEU A 147 1.90 3.26 6.48
N ILE A 148 0.69 2.70 6.50
CA ILE A 148 0.33 1.54 7.30
C ILE A 148 -0.12 0.42 6.36
N GLU A 149 0.09 -0.83 6.77
CA GLU A 149 -0.36 -1.99 6.03
C GLU A 149 -1.88 -2.19 6.12
N PRO A 150 -2.53 -2.72 5.08
CA PRO A 150 -1.95 -3.29 3.85
C PRO A 150 -1.71 -2.29 2.72
N ALA A 151 -1.92 -0.99 2.97
CA ALA A 151 -1.75 0.04 1.94
C ALA A 151 -0.27 0.24 1.61
N LEU A 152 0.58 0.32 2.62
CA LEU A 152 2.03 0.31 2.46
C LEU A 152 2.47 -1.01 1.85
N ARG A 153 3.25 -0.94 0.76
CA ARG A 153 3.82 -2.12 0.09
C ARG A 153 5.32 -2.20 0.25
N GLN A 154 5.97 -1.05 0.29
CA GLN A 154 7.41 -0.98 0.42
C GLN A 154 7.87 0.41 0.88
N LEU A 155 8.98 0.42 1.60
CA LEU A 155 9.78 1.61 1.89
C LEU A 155 11.18 1.40 1.33
N VAL A 156 11.69 2.39 0.61
CA VAL A 156 13.05 2.39 0.05
C VAL A 156 13.77 3.63 0.56
N PRO A 157 15.02 3.55 1.04
CA PRO A 157 15.80 4.74 1.38
C PRO A 157 15.90 5.67 0.18
N ALA A 158 15.65 6.97 0.40
CA ALA A 158 15.71 8.02 -0.61
C ALA A 158 16.91 8.96 -0.39
#